data_AF-A0A9P7C495-F1
#
_entry.id   AF-A0A9P7C495-F1
#
_cell.length_a   1.000
_cell.length_b   1.000
_cell.length_c   1.000
_cell.angle_alpha   90.00
_cell.angle_beta   90.00
_cell.angle_gamma   90.00
#
_symmetry.space_group_name_H-M   'P 1'
#
loop_
_entity.id
_entity.type
_entity.pdbx_description
1 polymer ?
#
loop_
_entity_poly.entity_id
_entity_poly.type
_entity_poly.pdbx_seq_one_letter_code
_entity_poly.pdbx_strand_id
1 'polypeptide(L)'
;MSSLNTPRKFQIRSPCSTANIGPGFDVLGISLSLYLTIDVEILKESEQDFEMTYSGEGSKDVPLTPEQNLITKTALYVLSANGISQLPKPLKIHVDNPIPLGRGLGSSGAAVVGGVLLGNALGQLGLSRDRLLDYCLMIERHPDNVAAALMGGFVASYLRELDPSAMQGVPASESLLDIALSQQVPQPPVVPSCYCQGKSCSSYTI
;
A
#
# COMPACT_ATOMS: atom_id res chain seq x y z
N MET A 1 -4.43 19.44 -15.95
CA MET A 1 -5.51 18.45 -15.67
C MET A 1 -5.48 17.20 -16.57
N SER A 2 -4.39 16.85 -17.30
CA SER A 2 -4.49 15.80 -18.34
C SER A 2 -3.47 14.64 -18.32
N SER A 3 -2.49 14.58 -17.41
CA SER A 3 -1.50 13.48 -17.41
C SER A 3 -1.97 12.21 -16.69
N LEU A 4 -2.92 12.31 -15.74
CA LEU A 4 -3.39 11.17 -14.94
C LEU A 4 -4.13 10.11 -15.77
N ASN A 5 -4.93 10.55 -16.75
CA ASN A 5 -5.71 9.68 -17.64
C ASN A 5 -4.96 9.32 -18.93
N THR A 6 -3.63 9.49 -18.96
CA THR A 6 -2.85 9.03 -20.11
C THR A 6 -2.89 7.51 -20.16
N PRO A 7 -3.32 6.90 -21.29
CA PRO A 7 -3.43 5.46 -21.38
C PRO A 7 -2.10 4.78 -21.12
N ARG A 8 -2.10 3.81 -20.21
CA ARG A 8 -0.91 3.05 -19.83
C ARG A 8 -1.28 1.78 -19.10
N LYS A 9 -0.39 0.79 -19.21
CA LYS A 9 -0.50 -0.49 -18.53
C LYS A 9 0.77 -0.74 -17.73
N PHE A 10 0.62 -1.21 -16.50
CA PHE A 10 1.73 -1.57 -15.64
C PHE A 10 1.28 -2.66 -14.65
N GLN A 11 2.25 -3.31 -14.00
CA GLN A 11 1.99 -4.35 -13.01
C GLN A 11 2.74 -4.02 -11.74
N ILE A 12 2.09 -4.19 -10.59
CA ILE A 12 2.71 -4.06 -9.27
C ILE A 12 2.83 -5.45 -8.68
N ARG A 13 3.97 -5.73 -8.01
CA ARG A 13 4.20 -6.97 -7.27
C ARG A 13 4.57 -6.64 -5.84
N SER A 14 3.79 -7.12 -4.88
CA SER A 14 4.08 -7.00 -3.45
C SER A 14 4.33 -8.38 -2.86
N PRO A 15 5.52 -8.66 -2.31
CA PRO A 15 5.78 -9.92 -1.66
C PRO A 15 4.96 -10.04 -0.37
N CYS A 16 4.64 -11.28 0.00
CA CYS A 16 4.16 -11.60 1.33
C CYS A 16 5.31 -11.51 2.34
N SER A 17 4.96 -11.42 3.61
CA SER A 17 5.94 -11.28 4.68
C SER A 17 5.57 -12.16 5.86
N THR A 18 6.56 -12.49 6.67
CA THR A 18 6.33 -13.04 8.00
C THR A 18 7.15 -12.25 9.00
N ALA A 19 6.67 -12.18 10.23
CA ALA A 19 7.29 -11.43 11.30
C ALA A 19 7.23 -12.21 12.61
N ASN A 20 7.58 -11.56 13.73
CA ASN A 20 7.64 -12.19 15.05
C ASN A 20 8.58 -13.39 15.11
N ILE A 21 9.72 -13.27 14.41
CA ILE A 21 10.71 -14.34 14.32
C ILE A 21 11.54 -14.37 15.61
N GLY A 22 11.22 -15.32 16.49
CA GLY A 22 11.95 -15.54 17.73
C GLY A 22 11.83 -14.35 18.71
N PRO A 23 12.93 -13.82 19.27
CA PRO A 23 12.88 -12.73 20.23
C PRO A 23 12.53 -11.36 19.62
N GLY A 24 12.42 -11.25 18.29
CA GLY A 24 12.17 -10.00 17.57
C GLY A 24 10.71 -9.67 17.36
N PHE A 25 9.87 -9.81 18.39
CA PHE A 25 8.45 -9.47 18.34
C PHE A 25 8.23 -8.00 17.92
N ASP A 26 7.34 -7.74 16.96
CA ASP A 26 7.04 -6.43 16.36
C ASP A 26 8.25 -5.67 15.76
N VAL A 27 9.39 -6.34 15.58
CA VAL A 27 10.65 -5.72 15.11
C VAL A 27 11.20 -6.39 13.87
N LEU A 28 11.21 -7.73 13.83
CA LEU A 28 11.85 -8.48 12.75
C LEU A 28 10.82 -8.97 11.75
N GLY A 29 11.03 -8.63 10.47
CA GLY A 29 10.23 -9.09 9.34
C GLY A 29 11.09 -9.68 8.22
N ILE A 30 10.55 -10.65 7.50
CA ILE A 30 11.17 -11.25 6.32
C ILE A 30 10.16 -11.26 5.17
N SER A 31 10.58 -10.78 3.99
CA SER A 31 9.83 -10.96 2.75
C SER A 31 10.00 -12.38 2.20
N LEU A 32 8.92 -12.99 1.74
CA LEU A 32 8.95 -14.32 1.15
C LEU A 32 8.66 -14.27 -0.36
N SER A 33 9.07 -15.31 -1.08
CA SER A 33 8.95 -15.40 -2.55
C SER A 33 7.54 -15.80 -3.04
N LEU A 34 6.50 -15.28 -2.40
CA LEU A 34 5.09 -15.40 -2.81
C LEU A 34 4.51 -13.99 -2.91
N TYR A 35 3.85 -13.67 -4.01
CA TYR A 35 3.55 -12.29 -4.36
C TYR A 35 2.07 -12.10 -4.62
N LEU A 36 1.52 -11.01 -4.08
CA LEU A 36 0.31 -10.39 -4.59
C LEU A 36 0.70 -9.58 -5.85
N THR A 37 -0.06 -9.74 -6.91
CA THR A 37 0.14 -8.99 -8.16
C THR A 37 -1.09 -8.13 -8.47
N ILE A 38 -0.85 -6.93 -8.99
CA ILE A 38 -1.89 -5.97 -9.37
C ILE A 38 -1.58 -5.54 -10.80
N ASP A 39 -2.35 -6.05 -11.75
CA ASP A 39 -2.34 -5.58 -13.13
C ASP A 39 -3.24 -4.36 -13.27
N VAL A 40 -2.71 -3.29 -13.85
CA VAL A 40 -3.38 -1.99 -13.92
C VAL A 40 -3.38 -1.50 -15.35
N GLU A 41 -4.55 -1.09 -15.83
CA GLU A 41 -4.71 -0.50 -17.16
C GLU A 41 -5.57 0.76 -17.08
N ILE A 42 -4.98 1.90 -17.44
CA ILE A 42 -5.69 3.16 -17.69
C ILE A 42 -6.02 3.16 -19.18
N LEU A 43 -7.31 3.18 -19.50
CA LEU A 43 -7.80 3.09 -20.86
C LEU A 43 -7.99 4.49 -21.47
N LYS A 44 -8.06 4.53 -22.81
CA LYS A 44 -8.47 5.76 -23.51
C LYS A 44 -9.97 5.98 -23.40
N GLU A 45 -10.75 4.92 -23.62
CA GLU A 45 -12.21 4.91 -23.63
C GLU A 45 -12.70 3.55 -23.09
N SER A 46 -13.84 3.55 -22.40
CA SER A 46 -14.51 2.39 -21.81
C SER A 46 -15.95 2.76 -21.50
N GLU A 47 -16.86 1.78 -21.52
CA GLU A 47 -18.25 1.99 -21.07
C GLU A 47 -18.37 2.15 -19.55
N GLN A 48 -17.38 1.65 -18.81
CA GLN A 48 -17.31 1.72 -17.35
C GLN A 48 -16.09 2.54 -16.92
N ASP A 49 -16.28 3.45 -15.97
CA ASP A 49 -15.22 4.27 -15.37
C ASP A 49 -14.20 3.44 -14.58
N PHE A 50 -14.65 2.34 -13.97
CA PHE A 50 -13.84 1.48 -13.12
C PHE A 50 -14.29 0.02 -13.22
N GLU A 51 -13.33 -0.88 -13.37
CA GLU A 51 -13.54 -2.32 -13.33
C GLU A 51 -12.45 -2.97 -12.47
N MET A 52 -12.84 -3.79 -11.49
CA MET A 52 -11.90 -4.55 -10.68
C MET A 52 -12.29 -6.02 -10.65
N THR A 53 -11.28 -6.89 -10.80
CA THR A 53 -11.42 -8.33 -10.64
C THR A 53 -10.37 -8.85 -9.67
N TYR A 54 -10.64 -10.00 -9.05
CA TYR A 54 -9.77 -10.58 -8.04
C TYR A 54 -9.71 -12.10 -8.19
N SER A 55 -8.52 -12.68 -8.16
CA SER A 55 -8.25 -14.13 -8.15
C SER A 55 -7.39 -14.54 -6.96
N GLY A 56 -7.42 -15.84 -6.65
CA GLY A 56 -6.68 -16.44 -5.54
C GLY A 56 -7.47 -16.47 -4.23
N GLU A 57 -6.75 -16.37 -3.12
CA GLU A 57 -7.25 -16.55 -1.76
C GLU A 57 -8.20 -15.40 -1.36
N GLY A 58 -9.37 -15.75 -0.85
CA GLY A 58 -10.41 -14.80 -0.44
C GLY A 58 -11.15 -14.10 -1.58
N SER A 59 -10.92 -14.50 -2.85
CA SER A 59 -11.54 -13.89 -4.04
C SER A 59 -13.06 -13.73 -4.01
N LYS A 60 -13.78 -14.55 -3.22
CA LYS A 60 -15.24 -14.48 -3.09
C LYS A 60 -15.72 -13.43 -2.10
N ASP A 61 -14.88 -13.07 -1.14
CA ASP A 61 -15.25 -12.26 0.02
C ASP A 61 -14.63 -10.86 -0.03
N VAL A 62 -13.63 -10.65 -0.90
CA VAL A 62 -12.98 -9.36 -1.09
C VAL A 62 -13.91 -8.42 -1.87
N PRO A 63 -14.23 -7.23 -1.34
CA PRO A 63 -15.03 -6.25 -2.07
C PRO A 63 -14.27 -5.74 -3.30
N LEU A 64 -14.99 -5.45 -4.39
CA LEU A 64 -14.40 -5.01 -5.67
C LEU A 64 -14.68 -3.53 -5.97
N THR A 65 -15.37 -2.82 -5.08
CA THR A 65 -15.64 -1.39 -5.23
C THR A 65 -14.45 -0.57 -4.72
N PRO A 66 -14.09 0.55 -5.38
CA PRO A 66 -12.95 1.38 -4.99
C PRO A 66 -12.96 1.82 -3.52
N GLU A 67 -14.14 2.09 -2.98
CA GLU A 67 -14.35 2.65 -1.64
C GLU A 67 -14.28 1.59 -0.53
N GLN A 68 -14.34 0.30 -0.88
CA GLN A 68 -14.36 -0.81 0.08
C GLN A 68 -13.12 -1.69 -0.01
N ASN A 69 -12.52 -1.84 -1.20
CA ASN A 69 -11.34 -2.67 -1.38
C ASN A 69 -10.10 -2.03 -0.73
N LEU A 70 -9.37 -2.76 0.11
CA LEU A 70 -8.22 -2.24 0.85
C LEU A 70 -7.13 -1.64 -0.06
N ILE A 71 -6.85 -2.27 -1.20
CA ILE A 71 -5.82 -1.82 -2.16
C ILE A 71 -6.21 -0.46 -2.74
N THR A 72 -7.46 -0.33 -3.20
CA THR A 72 -7.96 0.92 -3.82
C THR A 72 -8.22 2.00 -2.80
N LYS A 73 -8.72 1.68 -1.60
CA LYS A 73 -8.84 2.65 -0.48
C LYS A 73 -7.48 3.20 -0.10
N THR A 74 -6.46 2.34 -0.03
CA THR A 74 -5.08 2.75 0.23
C THR A 74 -4.53 3.63 -0.89
N ALA A 75 -4.76 3.26 -2.15
CA ALA A 75 -4.35 4.08 -3.29
C ALA A 75 -5.02 5.45 -3.29
N LEU A 76 -6.33 5.50 -3.00
CA LEU A 76 -7.10 6.73 -2.84
C LEU A 76 -6.58 7.59 -1.70
N TYR A 77 -6.22 6.98 -0.56
CA TYR A 77 -5.59 7.71 0.55
C TYR A 77 -4.29 8.41 0.11
N VAL A 78 -3.39 7.67 -0.56
CA VAL A 78 -2.13 8.25 -1.08
C VAL A 78 -2.41 9.36 -2.09
N LEU A 79 -3.34 9.17 -3.02
CA LEU A 79 -3.72 10.18 -4.00
C LEU A 79 -4.29 11.44 -3.33
N SER A 80 -5.27 11.28 -2.44
CA SER A 80 -5.96 12.37 -1.78
C SER A 80 -5.01 13.17 -0.87
N ALA A 81 -4.11 12.49 -0.15
CA ALA A 81 -3.07 13.16 0.64
C ALA A 81 -2.18 14.05 -0.24
N ASN A 82 -1.98 13.70 -1.52
CA ASN A 82 -1.20 14.46 -2.49
C ASN A 82 -2.05 15.32 -3.44
N GLY A 83 -3.27 15.67 -3.03
CA GLY A 83 -4.14 16.62 -3.76
C GLY A 83 -4.87 16.04 -4.97
N ILE A 84 -4.90 14.72 -5.13
CA ILE A 84 -5.63 14.02 -6.19
C ILE A 84 -6.84 13.31 -5.58
N SER A 85 -8.03 13.85 -5.78
CA SER A 85 -9.25 13.39 -5.10
C SER A 85 -9.92 12.15 -5.71
N GLN A 86 -9.40 11.62 -6.81
CA GLN A 86 -10.04 10.52 -7.54
C GLN A 86 -9.01 9.64 -8.25
N LEU A 87 -9.37 8.37 -8.46
CA LEU A 87 -8.63 7.47 -9.33
C LEU A 87 -8.70 7.98 -10.79
N PRO A 88 -7.67 7.72 -11.61
CA PRO A 88 -7.76 7.89 -13.05
C PRO A 88 -8.92 7.09 -13.63
N LYS A 89 -9.48 7.57 -14.74
CA LYS A 89 -10.61 6.92 -15.42
C LYS A 89 -10.43 7.01 -16.94
N PRO A 90 -10.84 5.97 -17.70
CA PRO A 90 -11.30 4.67 -17.21
C PRO A 90 -10.16 3.79 -16.68
N LEU A 91 -10.40 3.03 -15.60
CA LEU A 91 -9.39 2.23 -14.92
C LEU A 91 -9.84 0.78 -14.78
N LYS A 92 -9.00 -0.16 -15.24
CA LYS A 92 -9.15 -1.58 -15.00
C LYS A 92 -8.05 -2.09 -14.08
N ILE A 93 -8.45 -2.88 -13.08
CA ILE A 93 -7.54 -3.52 -12.14
C ILE A 93 -7.85 -5.02 -12.09
N HIS A 94 -6.83 -5.85 -12.19
CA HIS A 94 -6.91 -7.26 -11.84
C HIS A 94 -5.92 -7.55 -10.71
N VAL A 95 -6.41 -8.12 -9.61
CA VAL A 95 -5.57 -8.53 -8.48
C VAL A 95 -5.50 -10.05 -8.45
N ASP A 96 -4.29 -10.60 -8.46
CA ASP A 96 -4.07 -12.01 -8.16
C ASP A 96 -3.31 -12.12 -6.84
N ASN A 97 -3.97 -12.71 -5.83
CA ASN A 97 -3.42 -12.87 -4.50
C ASN A 97 -3.39 -14.35 -4.09
N PRO A 98 -2.25 -15.03 -4.27
CA PRO A 98 -2.08 -16.41 -3.80
C PRO A 98 -1.71 -16.50 -2.32
N ILE A 99 -1.62 -15.39 -1.58
CA ILE A 99 -1.16 -15.35 -0.18
C ILE A 99 -2.31 -15.79 0.75
N PRO A 100 -2.13 -16.84 1.57
CA PRO A 100 -3.15 -17.28 2.51
C PRO A 100 -3.56 -16.21 3.52
N LEU A 101 -4.85 -15.91 3.59
CA LEU A 101 -5.43 -14.96 4.54
C LEU A 101 -5.41 -15.53 5.96
N GLY A 102 -5.07 -14.70 6.95
CA GLY A 102 -5.13 -15.07 8.37
C GLY A 102 -4.11 -16.13 8.82
N ARG A 103 -3.07 -16.42 8.02
CA ARG A 103 -2.05 -17.44 8.34
C ARG A 103 -0.70 -16.88 8.80
N GLY A 104 -0.63 -15.60 9.16
CA GLY A 104 0.63 -14.96 9.58
C GLY A 104 1.64 -14.75 8.43
N LEU A 105 1.17 -14.80 7.18
CA LEU A 105 1.96 -14.56 5.96
C LEU A 105 1.80 -13.13 5.42
N GLY A 106 1.36 -12.18 6.26
CA GLY A 106 1.42 -10.77 5.91
C GLY A 106 0.57 -10.37 4.70
N SER A 107 -0.52 -11.08 4.37
CA SER A 107 -1.34 -10.74 3.20
C SER A 107 -1.95 -9.34 3.28
N SER A 108 -2.30 -8.86 4.49
CA SER A 108 -2.76 -7.47 4.70
C SER A 108 -1.64 -6.48 4.39
N GLY A 109 -0.44 -6.71 4.96
CA GLY A 109 0.73 -5.89 4.69
C GLY A 109 1.09 -5.83 3.20
N ALA A 110 1.01 -6.96 2.49
CA ALA A 110 1.21 -7.00 1.04
C ALA A 110 0.14 -6.21 0.26
N ALA A 111 -1.13 -6.25 0.70
CA ALA A 111 -2.20 -5.45 0.10
C ALA A 111 -2.03 -3.94 0.37
N VAL A 112 -1.61 -3.55 1.59
CA VAL A 112 -1.30 -2.15 1.94
C VAL A 112 -0.13 -1.64 1.10
N VAL A 113 0.98 -2.37 1.04
CA VAL A 113 2.15 -2.02 0.22
C VAL A 113 1.76 -1.92 -1.26
N GLY A 114 0.99 -2.89 -1.78
CA GLY A 114 0.45 -2.87 -3.13
C GLY A 114 -0.42 -1.65 -3.42
N GLY A 115 -1.31 -1.28 -2.49
CA GLY A 115 -2.15 -0.08 -2.59
C GLY A 115 -1.36 1.23 -2.55
N VAL A 116 -0.33 1.31 -1.70
CA VAL A 116 0.53 2.51 -1.61
C VAL A 116 1.33 2.70 -2.91
N LEU A 117 1.89 1.60 -3.43
CA LEU A 117 2.57 1.59 -4.73
C LEU A 117 1.60 1.95 -5.87
N LEU A 118 0.36 1.46 -5.81
CA LEU A 118 -0.68 1.79 -6.78
C LEU A 118 -1.00 3.29 -6.78
N GLY A 119 -1.23 3.89 -5.60
CA GLY A 119 -1.47 5.33 -5.48
C GLY A 119 -0.31 6.17 -6.01
N ASN A 120 0.93 5.79 -5.68
CA ASN A 120 2.14 6.44 -6.19
C ASN A 120 2.25 6.36 -7.72
N ALA A 121 1.97 5.19 -8.31
CA ALA A 121 2.05 4.96 -9.75
C ALA A 121 0.91 5.69 -10.50
N LEU A 122 -0.33 5.58 -10.03
CA LEU A 122 -1.49 6.25 -10.61
C LEU A 122 -1.32 7.78 -10.56
N GLY A 123 -0.85 8.31 -9.44
CA GLY A 123 -0.62 9.74 -9.24
C GLY A 123 0.65 10.27 -9.92
N GLN A 124 1.54 9.39 -10.40
CA GLN A 124 2.87 9.73 -10.91
C GLN A 124 3.66 10.58 -9.90
N LEU A 125 3.58 10.22 -8.61
CA LEU A 125 4.07 11.05 -7.51
C LEU A 125 5.58 10.94 -7.29
N GLY A 126 6.21 9.84 -7.72
CA GLY A 126 7.65 9.64 -7.60
C GLY A 126 8.15 9.59 -6.15
N LEU A 127 7.33 9.10 -5.22
CA LEU A 127 7.68 9.02 -3.80
C LEU A 127 8.85 8.05 -3.57
N SER A 128 9.74 8.41 -2.64
CA SER A 128 10.84 7.53 -2.19
C SER A 128 10.30 6.34 -1.39
N ARG A 129 11.08 5.26 -1.28
CA ARG A 129 10.69 4.08 -0.46
C ARG A 129 10.41 4.45 1.00
N ASP A 130 11.17 5.38 1.58
CA ASP A 130 10.93 5.85 2.94
C ASP A 130 9.58 6.57 3.07
N ARG A 131 9.23 7.42 2.10
CA ARG A 131 7.91 8.06 2.09
C ARG A 131 6.78 7.07 1.85
N LEU A 132 6.98 6.07 0.99
CA LEU A 132 6.01 4.98 0.81
C LEU A 132 5.83 4.19 2.11
N LEU A 133 6.90 3.97 2.88
CA LEU A 133 6.82 3.32 4.18
C LEU A 133 5.99 4.15 5.16
N ASP A 134 6.19 5.47 5.22
CA ASP A 134 5.36 6.34 6.08
C ASP A 134 3.87 6.22 5.75
N TYR A 135 3.50 6.14 4.46
CA TYR A 135 2.10 5.89 4.05
C TYR A 135 1.60 4.50 4.50
N CYS A 136 2.44 3.46 4.42
CA CYS A 136 2.07 2.13 4.91
C CYS A 136 1.82 2.15 6.42
N LEU A 137 2.65 2.86 7.19
CA LEU A 137 2.58 2.93 8.66
C LEU A 137 1.38 3.74 9.17
N MET A 138 0.86 4.66 8.37
CA MET A 138 -0.41 5.30 8.66
C MET A 138 -1.54 4.25 8.71
N ILE A 139 -1.49 3.24 7.85
CA ILE A 139 -2.56 2.23 7.71
C ILE A 139 -2.32 1.02 8.62
N GLU A 140 -1.11 0.48 8.62
CA GLU A 140 -0.70 -0.70 9.38
C GLU A 140 0.25 -0.29 10.50
N ARG A 141 -0.16 -0.49 11.76
CA ARG A 141 0.64 -0.05 12.92
C ARG A 141 1.83 -0.96 13.23
N HIS A 142 1.84 -2.18 12.70
CA HIS A 142 2.96 -3.09 12.86
C HIS A 142 3.94 -2.88 11.69
N PRO A 143 5.13 -2.31 11.95
CA PRO A 143 6.05 -1.95 10.88
C PRO A 143 6.73 -3.17 10.24
N ASP A 144 6.81 -4.29 10.97
CA ASP A 144 7.58 -5.47 10.60
C ASP A 144 7.20 -6.06 9.24
N ASN A 145 5.91 -6.28 9.01
CA ASN A 145 5.38 -6.89 7.80
C ASN A 145 5.43 -5.93 6.62
N VAL A 146 4.97 -4.69 6.81
CA VAL A 146 4.95 -3.68 5.72
C VAL A 146 6.36 -3.25 5.34
N ALA A 147 7.29 -3.13 6.30
CA ALA A 147 8.68 -2.83 6.01
C ALA A 147 9.36 -3.99 5.29
N ALA A 148 9.13 -5.23 5.72
CA ALA A 148 9.65 -6.40 5.02
C ALA A 148 9.09 -6.51 3.59
N ALA A 149 7.78 -6.32 3.42
CA ALA A 149 7.15 -6.38 2.11
C ALA A 149 7.62 -5.25 1.17
N LEU A 150 7.75 -4.03 1.68
CA LEU A 150 8.16 -2.87 0.88
C LEU A 150 9.67 -2.82 0.59
N MET A 151 10.52 -3.14 1.56
CA MET A 151 11.98 -3.05 1.42
C MET A 151 12.59 -4.34 0.86
N GLY A 152 11.98 -5.49 1.15
CA GLY A 152 12.48 -6.80 0.78
C GLY A 152 13.55 -7.34 1.71
N GLY A 153 13.77 -8.65 1.64
CA GLY A 153 14.80 -9.36 2.41
C GLY A 153 14.43 -9.49 3.89
N PHE A 154 15.46 -9.45 4.73
CA PHE A 154 15.36 -9.45 6.19
C PHE A 154 15.47 -8.01 6.70
N VAL A 155 14.46 -7.56 7.45
CA VAL A 155 14.34 -6.18 7.93
C VAL A 155 14.19 -6.18 9.45
N ALA A 156 14.92 -5.28 10.09
CA ALA A 156 14.65 -4.85 11.44
C ALA A 156 14.03 -3.45 11.39
N SER A 157 12.84 -3.31 11.97
CA SER A 157 12.07 -2.08 12.02
C SER A 157 11.68 -1.74 13.45
N TYR A 158 11.68 -0.47 13.82
CA TYR A 158 11.06 -0.02 15.06
C TYR A 158 10.32 1.29 14.82
N LEU A 159 9.21 1.48 15.53
CA LEU A 159 8.49 2.76 15.53
C LEU A 159 9.16 3.70 16.52
N ARG A 160 9.44 4.91 16.06
CA ARG A 160 9.88 5.98 16.94
C ARG A 160 8.64 6.64 17.52
N GLU A 161 8.61 6.83 18.84
CA GLU A 161 7.64 7.73 19.45
C GLU A 161 7.89 9.14 18.90
N LEU A 162 6.89 9.65 18.17
CA LEU A 162 6.90 11.02 17.68
C LEU A 162 6.53 11.97 18.83
N ASP A 163 7.10 13.17 18.81
CA ASP A 163 6.68 14.21 19.72
C ASP A 163 5.17 14.48 19.55
N PRO A 164 4.42 14.80 20.62
CA PRO A 164 2.97 15.04 20.53
C PRO A 164 2.56 16.08 19.48
N SER A 165 3.44 17.06 19.21
CA SER A 165 3.25 18.06 18.15
C SER A 165 3.31 17.47 16.73
N ALA A 166 4.10 16.42 16.52
CA ALA A 166 4.21 15.72 15.24
C ALA A 166 3.11 14.67 15.03
N MET A 167 2.43 14.23 16.10
CA MET A 167 1.22 13.41 16.02
C MET A 167 -0.05 14.23 15.77
N GLN A 168 0.01 15.55 15.89
CA GLN A 168 -1.16 16.42 15.75
C GLN A 168 -1.69 16.34 14.31
N GLY A 169 -2.89 15.79 14.13
CA GLY A 169 -3.51 15.58 12.81
C GLY A 169 -3.26 14.22 12.18
N VAL A 170 -2.55 13.30 12.86
CA VAL A 170 -2.45 11.88 12.49
C VAL A 170 -3.66 11.14 13.09
N PRO A 171 -4.67 10.76 12.29
CA PRO A 171 -5.82 10.00 12.79
C PRO A 171 -5.44 8.57 13.20
N ALA A 172 -6.31 7.94 13.99
CA ALA A 172 -6.19 6.53 14.31
C ALA A 172 -6.29 5.68 13.03
N SER A 173 -5.52 4.58 12.94
CA SER A 173 -5.43 3.74 11.74
C SER A 173 -6.79 3.19 11.31
N GLU A 174 -7.67 2.92 12.29
CA GLU A 174 -9.02 2.42 12.09
C GLU A 174 -9.95 3.44 11.41
N SER A 175 -9.67 4.75 11.50
CA SER A 175 -10.51 5.79 10.89
C SER A 175 -9.93 6.38 9.61
N LEU A 176 -8.65 6.12 9.28
CA LEU A 176 -7.97 6.69 8.11
C LEU A 176 -8.62 6.37 6.78
N LEU A 177 -8.99 5.11 6.62
CA LEU A 177 -9.57 4.60 5.38
C LEU A 177 -10.99 5.16 5.16
N ASP A 178 -11.64 5.65 6.22
CA ASP A 178 -12.96 6.30 6.15
C ASP A 178 -12.83 7.83 6.03
N ILE A 179 -11.73 8.41 6.57
CA ILE A 179 -11.37 9.84 6.45
C ILE A 179 -10.87 10.19 5.05
N ALA A 180 -10.36 9.23 4.26
CA ALA A 180 -9.90 9.45 2.88
C ALA A 180 -10.96 10.01 1.92
N LEU A 181 -12.24 10.01 2.33
CA LEU A 181 -13.39 10.61 1.64
C LEU A 181 -13.78 12.00 2.17
N SER A 182 -13.01 12.58 3.10
CA SER A 182 -13.27 13.88 3.74
C SER A 182 -12.35 15.01 3.23
N GLN A 183 -12.70 16.27 3.49
CA GLN A 183 -12.10 17.46 2.88
C GLN A 183 -10.62 17.72 3.21
N GLN A 184 -10.04 17.05 4.23
CA GLN A 184 -8.64 17.24 4.59
C GLN A 184 -7.99 15.90 4.97
N VAL A 185 -7.46 15.21 3.96
CA VAL A 185 -6.77 13.93 4.13
C VAL A 185 -5.39 14.16 4.73
N PRO A 186 -5.06 13.53 5.86
CA PRO A 186 -3.81 13.79 6.57
C PRO A 186 -2.61 13.17 5.86
N GLN A 187 -1.56 13.97 5.71
CA GLN A 187 -0.25 13.52 5.23
C GLN A 187 0.49 12.76 6.35
N PRO A 188 1.26 11.71 6.02
CA PRO A 188 2.19 11.11 6.97
C PRO A 188 3.22 12.14 7.45
N PRO A 189 3.63 12.12 8.73
CA PRO A 189 4.66 13.00 9.27
C PRO A 189 5.92 13.02 8.39
N VAL A 190 6.54 14.18 8.19
CA VAL A 190 7.74 14.33 7.33
C VAL A 190 9.01 13.82 8.04
N VAL A 191 8.97 13.70 9.36
CA VAL A 191 10.05 13.07 10.14
C VAL A 191 9.86 11.55 10.07
N PRO A 192 10.92 10.75 9.78
CA PRO A 192 10.80 9.30 9.66
C PRO A 192 10.16 8.70 10.91
N SER A 193 9.00 8.09 10.71
CA SER A 193 8.22 7.43 11.77
C SER A 193 8.81 6.07 12.15
N CYS A 194 9.59 5.47 11.24
CA CYS A 194 10.24 4.19 11.41
C CYS A 194 11.67 4.23 10.86
N TYR A 195 12.58 3.50 11.51
CA TYR A 195 13.91 3.23 10.99
C TYR A 195 13.98 1.76 10.57
N CYS A 196 14.32 1.51 9.30
CA CYS A 196 14.49 0.17 8.76
C CYS A 196 15.95 -0.06 8.37
N GLN A 197 16.59 -1.10 8.92
CA GLN A 197 17.85 -1.61 8.41
C GLN A 197 17.63 -2.96 7.73
N GLY A 198 18.04 -3.05 6.45
CA GLY A 198 17.98 -4.28 5.67
C GLY A 198 19.00 -4.25 4.54
N LYS A 199 19.54 -5.42 4.16
CA LYS A 199 20.33 -5.54 2.92
C LYS A 199 19.38 -5.54 1.73
N SER A 200 19.45 -4.48 0.92
CA SER A 200 18.75 -4.38 -0.36
C SER A 200 18.99 -5.63 -1.22
N CYS A 201 17.95 -6.42 -1.47
CA CYS A 201 17.96 -7.43 -2.51
C CYS A 201 17.60 -6.74 -3.83
N SER A 202 18.59 -6.59 -4.70
CA SER A 202 18.54 -5.86 -5.96
C SER A 202 17.73 -6.60 -7.03
N SER A 203 16.42 -6.70 -6.85
CA SER A 203 15.50 -7.23 -7.87
C SER A 203 14.06 -6.85 -7.57
N TYR A 204 13.72 -5.57 -7.68
CA TYR A 204 12.33 -5.11 -7.73
C TYR A 204 12.18 -4.24 -8.96
N THR A 205 11.60 -4.82 -10.02
CA THR A 205 11.18 -4.11 -11.23
C THR A 205 9.78 -3.57 -10.98
N ILE A 206 9.61 -2.24 -11.13
CA ILE A 206 8.31 -1.57 -11.30
C ILE A 206 7.79 -1.88 -12.69
#